data_AF-A0AAW9AT11-F1
#
_entry.id   AF-A0AAW9AT11-F1
#
_cell.length_a   1.000
_cell.length_b   1.000
_cell.length_c   1.000
_cell.angle_alpha   90.00
_cell.angle_beta   90.00
_cell.angle_gamma   90.00
#
_symmetry.space_group_name_H-M   'P 1'
#
loop_
_entity.id
_entity.type
_entity.pdbx_description
1 polymer ?
#
loop_
_entity_poly.entity_id
_entity_poly.type
_entity_poly.pdbx_seq_one_letter_code
_entity_poly.pdbx_strand_id
1 'polypeptide(L)'
;MTDAVFIGDIVESNGKTIKENNFSLKHEFPIMSQVKVVSCESDSWLSRESEVIQNAVKAGLPFYVVQHIRDCDGTPLYAVSFVPLTAAEDERLNEKYLNMVSNDRSIRKDLNSFIQLTDLVKTFTLFGIHSDDLERV
;
A
#
# COMPACT_ATOMS: atom_id res chain seq x y z
N MET A 1 -23.26 10.61 -24.62
CA MET A 1 -22.00 10.83 -23.90
C MET A 1 -22.34 10.81 -22.43
N THR A 2 -21.78 9.87 -21.67
CA THR A 2 -21.88 9.90 -20.22
C THR A 2 -20.71 10.75 -19.75
N ASP A 3 -20.97 11.91 -19.19
CA ASP A 3 -19.93 12.74 -18.60
C ASP A 3 -19.34 11.98 -17.42
N ALA A 4 -18.12 11.48 -17.57
CA ALA A 4 -17.39 10.84 -16.49
C ALA A 4 -16.96 11.92 -15.50
N VAL A 5 -17.52 11.89 -14.29
CA VAL A 5 -17.14 12.79 -13.20
C VAL A 5 -16.09 12.06 -12.35
N PHE A 6 -14.91 12.65 -12.20
CA PHE A 6 -13.92 12.17 -11.26
C PHE A 6 -14.30 12.62 -9.85
N ILE A 7 -14.43 11.67 -8.91
CA ILE A 7 -14.83 11.95 -7.53
C ILE A 7 -13.90 12.99 -6.90
N GLY A 8 -12.59 12.87 -7.13
CA GLY A 8 -11.60 13.81 -6.61
C GLY A 8 -11.80 15.27 -7.04
N ASP A 9 -12.49 15.53 -8.16
CA ASP A 9 -12.73 16.88 -8.70
C ASP A 9 -14.07 17.48 -8.22
N ILE A 10 -14.86 16.74 -7.44
CA ILE A 10 -16.10 17.25 -6.85
C ILE A 10 -15.74 18.34 -5.82
N VAL A 11 -16.34 19.52 -6.00
CA VAL A 11 -16.17 20.66 -5.09
C VAL A 11 -17.15 20.55 -3.92
N GLU A 12 -16.63 20.57 -2.70
CA GLU A 12 -17.41 20.53 -1.47
C GLU A 12 -17.85 21.94 -1.05
N SER A 13 -18.71 22.01 -0.03
CA SER A 13 -19.28 23.28 0.47
C SER A 13 -18.24 24.29 0.98
N ASN A 14 -17.03 23.83 1.31
CA ASN A 14 -15.91 24.67 1.72
C ASN A 14 -15.15 25.31 0.53
N GLY A 15 -15.60 25.08 -0.70
CA GLY A 15 -15.02 25.65 -1.93
C GLY A 15 -13.76 24.94 -2.42
N LYS A 16 -13.39 23.81 -1.81
CA LYS A 16 -12.27 22.95 -2.24
C LYS A 16 -12.78 21.66 -2.84
N THR A 17 -11.99 21.07 -3.71
CA THR A 17 -12.24 19.71 -4.21
C THR A 17 -12.01 18.66 -3.12
N ILE A 18 -12.65 17.49 -3.24
CA ILE A 18 -12.38 16.32 -2.38
C ILE A 18 -10.88 16.04 -2.33
N LYS A 19 -10.23 16.10 -3.50
CA LYS A 19 -8.78 15.89 -3.60
C LYS A 19 -7.98 16.90 -2.78
N GLU A 20 -8.25 18.18 -2.90
CA GLU A 20 -7.58 19.21 -2.09
C GLU A 20 -7.80 19.01 -0.59
N ASN A 21 -9.01 18.61 -0.17
CA ASN A 21 -9.30 18.31 1.23
C ASN A 21 -8.49 17.09 1.71
N ASN A 22 -8.46 16.01 0.93
CA ASN A 22 -7.70 14.81 1.27
C ASN A 22 -6.18 15.00 1.26
N PHE A 23 -5.64 15.83 0.35
CA PHE A 23 -4.20 16.18 0.36
C PHE A 23 -3.79 16.97 1.59
N SER A 24 -4.72 17.65 2.25
CA SER A 24 -4.47 18.33 3.52
C SER A 24 -4.40 17.38 4.72
N LEU A 25 -4.95 16.16 4.60
CA LEU A 25 -4.87 15.12 5.62
C LEU A 25 -3.46 14.55 5.70
N LYS A 26 -3.00 14.28 6.93
CA LYS A 26 -1.72 13.63 7.20
C LYS A 26 -1.94 12.15 7.48
N HIS A 27 -0.95 11.34 7.13
CA HIS A 27 -0.88 9.96 7.63
C HIS A 27 -0.70 9.97 9.16
N GLU A 28 -1.57 9.23 9.85
CA GLU A 28 -1.60 9.06 11.30
C GLU A 28 -0.50 8.11 11.80
N PHE A 29 -0.27 7.02 11.08
CA PHE A 29 0.69 5.99 11.46
C PHE A 29 2.04 6.21 10.77
N PRO A 30 3.14 6.47 11.50
CA PRO A 30 4.45 6.66 10.89
C PRO A 30 5.01 5.34 10.33
N ILE A 31 5.94 5.44 9.37
CA ILE A 31 6.67 4.26 8.87
C ILE A 31 7.34 3.54 10.04
N MET A 32 7.35 2.20 9.98
CA MET A 32 7.76 1.26 11.02
C MET A 32 6.85 1.18 12.26
N SER A 33 5.75 1.94 12.35
CA SER A 33 4.80 1.74 13.46
C SER A 33 4.12 0.37 13.35
N GLN A 34 3.95 -0.30 14.49
CA GLN A 34 3.15 -1.52 14.57
C GLN A 34 1.66 -1.20 14.60
N VAL A 35 0.90 -1.90 13.77
CA VAL A 35 -0.55 -1.80 13.63
C VAL A 35 -1.18 -3.17 13.52
N LYS A 36 -2.46 -3.29 13.87
CA LYS A 36 -3.32 -4.44 13.56
C LYS A 36 -4.32 -4.03 12.52
N VAL A 37 -4.65 -4.95 11.61
CA VAL A 37 -5.77 -4.77 10.67
C VAL A 37 -7.04 -5.24 11.37
N VAL A 38 -8.01 -4.34 11.57
CA VAL A 38 -9.17 -4.60 12.44
C VAL A 38 -10.52 -4.57 11.74
N SER A 39 -10.63 -3.79 10.67
CA SER A 39 -11.85 -3.71 9.88
C SER A 39 -11.70 -4.65 8.68
N CYS A 40 -12.32 -5.82 8.79
CA CYS A 40 -12.49 -6.76 7.70
C CYS A 40 -13.98 -6.91 7.38
N GLU A 41 -14.74 -5.80 7.38
CA GLU A 41 -16.21 -5.84 7.20
C GLU A 41 -16.64 -6.42 5.85
N SER A 42 -15.71 -6.62 4.92
CA SER A 42 -15.94 -7.54 3.80
C SER A 42 -14.77 -8.51 3.65
N ASP A 43 -14.98 -9.78 3.98
CA ASP A 43 -14.11 -10.91 3.58
C ASP A 43 -13.75 -10.89 2.08
N SER A 44 -14.50 -10.13 1.25
CA SER A 44 -14.36 -10.06 -0.20
C SER A 44 -12.99 -9.55 -0.67
N TRP A 45 -12.42 -8.51 -0.03
CA TRP A 45 -11.11 -8.00 -0.46
C TRP A 45 -9.98 -8.89 0.04
N LEU A 46 -10.06 -9.34 1.29
CA LEU A 46 -9.06 -10.20 1.93
C LEU A 46 -8.96 -11.57 1.21
N SER A 47 -10.07 -12.06 0.65
CA SER A 47 -10.09 -13.31 -0.13
C SER A 47 -9.21 -13.29 -1.39
N ARG A 48 -8.84 -12.10 -1.88
CA ARG A 48 -7.96 -11.93 -3.05
C ARG A 48 -6.48 -11.93 -2.69
N GLU A 49 -6.16 -11.85 -1.40
CA GLU A 49 -4.80 -11.81 -0.88
C GLU A 49 -4.24 -13.22 -0.65
N SER A 50 -2.92 -13.30 -0.42
CA SER A 50 -2.24 -14.57 -0.14
C SER A 50 -2.82 -15.25 1.10
N GLU A 51 -2.86 -16.59 1.12
CA GLU A 51 -3.31 -17.36 2.30
C GLU A 51 -2.55 -16.96 3.57
N VAL A 52 -1.28 -16.58 3.44
CA VAL A 52 -0.44 -16.13 4.55
C VAL A 52 -0.95 -14.82 5.15
N ILE A 53 -1.29 -13.83 4.30
CA ILE A 53 -1.90 -12.56 4.74
C ILE A 53 -3.24 -12.82 5.41
N GLN A 54 -4.09 -13.63 4.79
CA GLN A 54 -5.41 -13.94 5.34
C GLN A 54 -5.29 -14.55 6.74
N ASN A 55 -4.37 -15.50 6.92
CA ASN A 55 -4.12 -16.13 8.21
C ASN A 55 -3.52 -15.16 9.23
N ALA A 56 -2.61 -14.26 8.81
CA ALA A 56 -2.01 -13.26 9.68
C ALA A 56 -3.05 -12.25 10.20
N VAL A 57 -3.94 -11.76 9.33
CA VAL A 57 -5.04 -10.87 9.69
C VAL A 57 -6.02 -11.58 10.63
N LYS A 58 -6.47 -12.80 10.30
CA LYS A 58 -7.38 -13.60 11.15
C LYS A 58 -6.79 -13.93 12.53
N ALA A 59 -5.47 -14.13 12.60
CA ALA A 59 -4.76 -14.37 13.85
C ALA A 59 -4.48 -13.07 14.65
N GLY A 60 -4.81 -11.89 14.12
CA GLY A 60 -4.55 -10.61 14.77
C GLY A 60 -3.07 -10.30 14.95
N LEU A 61 -2.21 -10.81 14.04
CA LEU A 61 -0.78 -10.56 14.08
C LEU A 61 -0.47 -9.07 13.80
N PRO A 62 0.57 -8.52 14.43
CA PRO A 62 0.99 -7.16 14.15
C PRO A 62 1.60 -7.05 12.75
N PHE A 63 1.25 -5.97 12.06
CA PHE A 63 1.88 -5.50 10.83
C PHE A 63 2.70 -4.24 11.12
N TYR A 64 3.64 -3.93 10.24
CA TYR A 64 4.41 -2.69 10.24
C TYR A 64 3.96 -1.83 9.07
N VAL A 65 3.83 -0.53 9.30
CA VAL A 65 3.65 0.43 8.21
C VAL A 65 4.96 0.50 7.42
N VAL A 66 4.94 0.07 6.16
CA VAL A 66 6.13 0.08 5.29
C VAL A 66 6.10 1.20 4.26
N GLN A 67 4.92 1.75 3.95
CA GLN A 67 4.80 2.86 3.01
C GLN A 67 3.58 3.74 3.29
N HIS A 68 3.73 5.03 3.01
CA HIS A 68 2.63 5.99 2.87
C HIS A 68 2.27 6.14 1.41
N ILE A 69 1.01 5.87 1.07
CA ILE A 69 0.46 6.01 -0.28
C ILE A 69 -0.78 6.91 -0.24
N ARG A 70 -1.32 7.24 -1.41
CA ARG A 70 -2.58 7.97 -1.55
C ARG A 70 -3.40 7.39 -2.70
N ASP A 71 -4.71 7.40 -2.53
CA ASP A 71 -5.62 7.08 -3.63
C ASP A 71 -5.67 8.22 -4.66
N CYS A 72 -6.32 7.98 -5.79
CA CYS A 72 -6.52 8.93 -6.88
C CYS A 72 -7.24 10.22 -6.44
N ASP A 73 -8.11 10.13 -5.43
CA ASP A 73 -8.82 11.23 -4.79
C ASP A 73 -8.01 11.87 -3.64
N GLY A 74 -6.75 11.48 -3.45
CA GLY A 74 -5.86 12.01 -2.43
C GLY A 74 -6.00 11.37 -1.04
N THR A 75 -6.95 10.46 -0.82
CA THR A 75 -7.18 9.83 0.49
C THR A 75 -5.90 9.16 1.00
N PRO A 76 -5.45 9.42 2.25
CA PRO A 76 -4.30 8.74 2.82
C PRO A 76 -4.53 7.23 2.92
N LEU A 77 -3.61 6.46 2.35
CA LEU A 77 -3.61 5.01 2.40
C LEU A 77 -2.27 4.50 2.94
N TYR A 78 -2.25 3.24 3.38
CA TYR A 78 -1.05 2.58 3.90
C TYR A 78 -0.72 1.32 3.11
N ALA A 79 0.58 1.03 3.02
CA ALA A 79 1.06 -0.32 2.80
C ALA A 79 1.58 -0.88 4.13
N VAL A 80 1.13 -2.07 4.51
CA VAL A 80 1.48 -2.71 5.77
C VAL A 80 1.98 -4.13 5.53
N SER A 81 3.06 -4.53 6.21
CA SER A 81 3.63 -5.87 6.09
C SER A 81 3.86 -6.51 7.45
N PHE A 82 3.59 -7.80 7.58
CA PHE A 82 3.91 -8.54 8.80
C PHE A 82 5.40 -8.96 8.86
N VAL A 83 6.17 -8.67 7.80
CA VAL A 83 7.63 -8.70 7.82
C VAL A 83 8.11 -7.25 7.88
N PRO A 84 8.97 -6.87 8.84
CA PRO A 84 9.60 -5.56 8.83
C PRO A 84 10.56 -5.53 7.65
N LEU A 85 10.11 -5.02 6.49
CA LEU A 85 11.01 -4.66 5.40
C LEU A 85 11.92 -3.57 5.97
N THR A 86 13.15 -3.94 6.28
CA THR A 86 14.13 -3.00 6.81
C THR A 86 14.38 -1.92 5.74
N ALA A 87 14.76 -0.71 6.16
CA ALA A 87 15.12 0.36 5.23
C ALA A 87 16.19 -0.11 4.20
N ALA A 88 17.07 -1.03 4.60
CA ALA A 88 18.07 -1.64 3.72
C ALA A 88 17.46 -2.60 2.68
N GLU A 89 16.37 -3.30 3.01
CA GLU A 89 15.65 -4.16 2.06
C GLU A 89 14.83 -3.32 1.09
N ASP A 90 14.18 -2.26 1.56
CA ASP A 90 13.45 -1.29 0.73
C ASP A 90 14.39 -0.52 -0.22
N GLU A 91 15.55 -0.07 0.27
CA GLU A 91 16.58 0.58 -0.54
C GLU A 91 17.15 -0.38 -1.59
N ARG A 92 17.40 -1.66 -1.25
CA ARG A 92 17.82 -2.68 -2.22
C ARG A 92 16.75 -2.99 -3.27
N LEU A 93 15.47 -2.99 -2.88
CA LEU A 93 14.34 -3.14 -3.79
C LEU A 93 14.26 -1.95 -4.77
N ASN A 94 14.38 -0.72 -4.25
CA ASN A 94 14.37 0.51 -5.04
C ASN A 94 15.58 0.62 -5.97
N GLU A 95 16.79 0.33 -5.50
CA GLU A 95 18.00 0.32 -6.33
C GLU A 95 17.89 -0.73 -7.44
N LYS A 96 17.39 -1.94 -7.12
CA LYS A 96 17.19 -2.99 -8.12
C LYS A 96 16.16 -2.58 -9.16
N TYR A 97 15.06 -1.95 -8.74
CA TYR A 97 14.05 -1.39 -9.66
C TYR A 97 14.61 -0.29 -10.56
N LEU A 98 15.30 0.70 -10.00
CA LEU A 98 15.90 1.82 -10.76
C LEU A 98 16.94 1.33 -11.77
N ASN A 99 17.77 0.36 -11.38
CA ASN A 99 18.72 -0.27 -12.28
C ASN A 99 18.03 -1.01 -13.43
N MET A 100 16.85 -1.60 -13.20
CA MET A 100 16.06 -2.29 -14.24
C MET A 100 15.33 -1.36 -15.21
N VAL A 101 14.90 -0.17 -14.78
CA VAL A 101 14.28 0.84 -15.66
C VAL A 101 15.35 1.53 -16.53
N SER A 102 16.63 1.41 -16.17
CA SER A 102 17.73 1.79 -17.07
C SER A 102 17.78 0.87 -18.30
N ASN A 103 17.96 1.43 -19.49
CA ASN A 103 17.75 0.79 -20.81
C ASN A 103 18.74 -0.34 -21.19
N ASP A 104 19.33 -1.05 -20.24
CA ASP A 104 20.35 -2.07 -20.50
C ASP A 104 19.73 -3.45 -20.82
N ARG A 105 20.01 -3.98 -22.01
CA ARG A 105 19.48 -5.27 -22.51
C ARG A 105 19.99 -6.50 -21.74
N SER A 106 21.07 -6.37 -20.97
CA SER A 106 21.62 -7.47 -20.15
C SER A 106 20.72 -7.87 -18.98
N ILE A 107 19.77 -7.01 -18.58
CA ILE A 107 18.94 -7.13 -17.37
C ILE A 107 17.74 -8.09 -17.54
N ARG A 108 17.46 -8.58 -18.76
CA ARG A 108 16.35 -9.53 -19.00
C ARG A 108 16.44 -10.85 -18.21
N LYS A 109 17.63 -11.31 -17.83
CA LYS A 109 17.80 -12.48 -16.92
C LYS A 109 17.37 -12.19 -15.48
N ASP A 110 17.36 -10.92 -15.08
CA ASP A 110 16.99 -10.47 -13.74
C ASP A 110 15.48 -10.22 -13.60
N LEU A 111 14.72 -10.24 -14.72
CA LEU A 111 13.28 -10.07 -14.72
C LEU A 111 12.55 -11.18 -13.95
N ASN A 112 12.98 -12.44 -14.08
CA ASN A 112 12.39 -13.56 -13.32
C ASN A 112 12.66 -13.41 -11.82
N SER A 113 13.88 -13.02 -11.44
CA SER A 113 14.23 -12.78 -10.04
C SER A 113 13.49 -11.55 -9.48
N PHE A 114 13.22 -10.54 -10.29
CA PHE A 114 12.40 -9.39 -9.92
C PHE A 114 10.92 -9.75 -9.77
N ILE A 115 10.36 -10.54 -10.70
CA ILE A 115 8.98 -11.05 -10.58
C ILE A 115 8.86 -11.87 -9.29
N GLN A 116 9.79 -12.78 -9.02
CA GLN A 116 9.82 -13.55 -7.77
C GLN A 116 9.89 -12.67 -6.53
N LEU A 117 10.74 -11.64 -6.54
CA LEU A 117 10.87 -10.68 -5.43
C LEU A 117 9.60 -9.86 -5.24
N THR A 118 8.97 -9.42 -6.33
CA THR A 118 7.72 -8.65 -6.30
C THR A 118 6.56 -9.51 -5.81
N ASP A 119 6.49 -10.77 -6.26
CA ASP A 119 5.52 -11.76 -5.78
C ASP A 119 5.75 -12.06 -4.30
N LEU A 120 7.01 -12.13 -3.87
CA LEU A 120 7.37 -12.26 -2.46
C LEU A 120 6.84 -11.06 -1.66
N VAL A 121 7.15 -9.82 -2.06
CA VAL A 121 6.67 -8.60 -1.37
C VAL A 121 5.15 -8.57 -1.30
N LYS A 122 4.44 -8.89 -2.39
CA LYS A 122 2.97 -9.00 -2.42
C LYS A 122 2.44 -10.13 -1.53
N THR A 123 3.21 -11.19 -1.32
CA THR A 123 2.82 -12.29 -0.41
C THR A 123 2.80 -11.82 1.05
N PHE A 124 3.59 -10.81 1.41
CA PHE A 124 3.76 -10.34 2.79
C PHE A 124 3.17 -8.95 3.06
N THR A 125 2.73 -8.22 2.04
CA THR A 125 2.37 -6.80 2.13
C THR A 125 0.96 -6.55 1.62
N LEU A 126 0.16 -5.94 2.47
CA LEU A 126 -1.15 -5.39 2.14
C LEU A 126 -0.98 -3.95 1.67
N PHE A 127 -1.64 -3.60 0.57
CA PHE A 127 -1.62 -2.25 0.00
C PHE A 127 -3.01 -1.64 0.03
N GLY A 128 -3.07 -0.32 0.16
CA GLY A 128 -4.32 0.44 0.01
C GLY A 128 -5.23 0.36 1.23
N ILE A 129 -4.65 0.18 2.42
CA ILE A 129 -5.42 0.08 3.67
C ILE A 129 -5.73 1.48 4.20
N HIS A 130 -6.96 1.73 4.63
CA HIS A 130 -7.35 3.00 5.24
C HIS A 130 -6.87 3.08 6.70
N SER A 131 -6.75 4.30 7.25
CA SER A 131 -6.46 4.49 8.68
C SER A 131 -7.49 3.80 9.57
N ASP A 132 -8.76 3.84 9.16
CA ASP A 132 -9.88 3.35 9.96
C ASP A 132 -9.89 1.81 10.03
N ASP A 133 -9.14 1.15 9.15
CA ASP A 133 -8.95 -0.29 9.17
C ASP A 133 -7.74 -0.72 10.00
N LEU A 134 -7.02 0.22 10.61
CA LEU A 134 -5.80 0.00 11.40
C LEU A 134 -5.99 0.41 12.86
N GLU A 135 -5.54 -0.44 13.77
CA GLU A 135 -5.39 -0.12 15.20
C GLU A 135 -3.93 -0.12 15.61
N ARG A 136 -3.56 0.80 16.50
CA ARG A 136 -2.25 0.77 17.15
C ARG A 136 -2.11 -0.46 18.04
N VAL A 137 -0.95 -1.10 17.99
CA VAL A 137 -0.58 -2.22 18.87
C VAL A 137 0.01 -1.71 20.18
#